data_AF-A0A355BRU1-F1
#
_entry.id   AF-A0A355BRU1-F1
#
_cell.length_a   1.000
_cell.length_b   1.000
_cell.length_c   1.000
_cell.angle_alpha   90.00
_cell.angle_beta   90.00
_cell.angle_gamma   90.00
#
_symmetry.space_group_name_H-M   'P 1'
#
loop_
_entity.id
_entity.type
_entity.pdbx_description
1 polymer ?
#
loop_
_entity_poly.entity_id
_entity_poly.type
_entity_poly.pdbx_seq_one_letter_code
_entity_poly.pdbx_strand_id
1 'polypeptide(L)'
;MPKCLNKESKPGRPLRLSEGYDVELYRRLVRAKLYIETQHAAPIDLQAMAEASCLSRFHFLRMFKLVFGLTPHQYLMRVRVTKAMEFMERGSSVSEACYAVGLEGLSSFSRRFKQYNRKAPSVYLKERQRRRCLLEQSPLRYVPGCFLQKYGLDEE
;
A
#
# COMPACT_ATOMS: atom_id res chain seq x y z
N MET A 1 26.56 -4.16 -13.74
CA MET A 1 26.05 -2.78 -13.54
C MET A 1 24.55 -2.75 -13.81
N PRO A 2 23.68 -2.81 -12.78
CA PRO A 2 22.24 -2.89 -12.99
C PRO A 2 21.64 -1.52 -13.33
N LYS A 3 20.93 -1.47 -14.47
CA LYS A 3 20.23 -0.30 -15.00
C LYS A 3 19.17 0.21 -14.01
N CYS A 4 19.27 1.47 -13.63
CA CYS A 4 18.26 2.22 -12.90
C CYS A 4 16.98 2.34 -13.74
N LEU A 5 16.01 1.45 -13.53
CA LEU A 5 14.64 1.63 -14.03
C LEU A 5 13.84 2.41 -12.97
N ASN A 6 14.15 3.70 -12.84
CA ASN A 6 13.22 4.65 -12.25
C ASN A 6 12.39 5.21 -13.41
N LYS A 7 11.32 4.50 -13.79
CA LYS A 7 10.24 5.11 -14.56
C LYS A 7 9.40 5.89 -13.56
N GLU A 8 9.86 7.09 -13.24
CA GLU A 8 9.04 8.09 -12.57
C GLU A 8 7.75 8.21 -13.35
N SER A 9 6.66 7.80 -12.71
CA SER A 9 5.32 8.01 -13.22
C SER A 9 5.09 9.52 -13.14
N LYS A 10 5.51 10.26 -14.18
CA LYS A 10 5.25 11.70 -14.26
C LYS A 10 3.77 11.91 -13.92
N PRO A 11 3.42 12.77 -12.95
CA PRO A 11 2.02 13.11 -12.74
C PRO A 11 1.51 13.60 -14.09
N GLY A 12 0.48 12.92 -14.60
CA GLY A 12 -0.16 13.33 -15.84
C GLY A 12 -0.50 14.82 -15.71
N ARG A 13 -0.15 15.60 -16.73
CA ARG A 13 -0.48 17.03 -16.85
C ARG A 13 -1.94 17.19 -16.37
N PRO A 14 -2.26 18.09 -15.41
CA PRO A 14 -3.64 18.26 -14.98
C PRO A 14 -4.42 18.68 -16.21
N LEU A 15 -5.26 17.76 -16.72
CA LEU A 15 -6.19 18.10 -17.77
C LEU A 15 -7.06 19.20 -17.17
N ARG A 16 -7.11 20.36 -17.85
CA ARG A 16 -8.20 21.31 -17.63
C ARG A 16 -9.47 20.47 -17.63
N LEU A 17 -10.25 20.54 -16.56
CA LEU A 17 -11.53 19.86 -16.42
C LEU A 17 -12.46 20.40 -17.51
N SER A 18 -12.29 19.92 -18.74
CA SER A 18 -13.17 20.23 -19.85
C SER A 18 -14.44 19.43 -19.60
N GLU A 19 -15.52 20.14 -19.30
CA GLU A 19 -16.94 19.77 -19.44
C GLU A 19 -17.23 18.27 -19.61
N GLY A 20 -17.81 17.65 -18.56
CA GLY A 20 -18.65 16.45 -18.76
C GLY A 20 -18.33 15.18 -17.98
N TYR A 21 -17.54 15.21 -16.90
CA TYR A 21 -17.51 14.06 -15.98
C TYR A 21 -18.57 14.24 -14.88
N ASP A 22 -19.63 13.45 -14.96
CA ASP A 22 -20.68 13.42 -13.94
C ASP A 22 -20.15 12.78 -12.63
N VAL A 23 -20.71 13.22 -11.50
CA VAL A 23 -20.54 12.63 -10.16
C VAL A 23 -20.69 11.11 -10.21
N GLU A 24 -21.55 10.61 -11.08
CA GLU A 24 -21.76 9.19 -11.32
C GLU A 24 -20.49 8.44 -11.77
N LEU A 25 -19.66 9.05 -12.63
CA LEU A 25 -18.40 8.41 -13.03
C LEU A 25 -17.45 8.25 -11.83
N TYR A 26 -17.35 9.27 -10.98
CA TYR A 26 -16.52 9.20 -9.78
C TYR A 26 -17.04 8.11 -8.82
N ARG A 27 -18.35 8.00 -8.63
CA ARG A 27 -18.95 6.90 -7.83
C ARG A 27 -18.57 5.52 -8.36
N ARG A 28 -18.64 5.32 -9.67
CA ARG A 28 -18.23 4.07 -10.34
C ARG A 28 -16.75 3.74 -10.13
N LEU A 29 -15.87 4.73 -10.23
CA LEU A 29 -14.44 4.55 -9.98
C LEU A 29 -14.14 4.22 -8.51
N VAL A 30 -14.84 4.86 -7.58
CA VAL A 30 -14.75 4.56 -6.14
C VAL A 30 -15.26 3.14 -5.86
N ARG A 31 -16.32 2.69 -6.53
CA ARG A 31 -16.81 1.31 -6.42
C ARG A 31 -15.76 0.28 -6.84
N ALA A 32 -15.06 0.50 -7.96
CA ALA A 32 -13.95 -0.36 -8.35
C ALA A 32 -12.77 -0.29 -7.37
N LYS A 33 -12.46 0.87 -6.79
CA LYS A 33 -11.44 1.00 -5.73
C LYS A 33 -11.80 0.14 -4.52
N LEU A 34 -13.05 0.20 -4.07
CA LEU A 34 -13.55 -0.60 -2.95
C LEU A 34 -13.52 -2.11 -3.28
N TYR A 35 -13.89 -2.47 -4.51
CA TYR A 35 -13.76 -3.84 -4.99
C TYR A 35 -12.31 -4.34 -4.92
N ILE A 36 -11.34 -3.54 -5.36
CA ILE A 36 -9.91 -3.89 -5.28
C ILE A 36 -9.48 -4.07 -3.82
N GLU A 37 -9.92 -3.21 -2.91
CA GLU A 37 -9.56 -3.27 -1.49
C GLU A 37 -10.13 -4.49 -0.79
N THR A 38 -11.37 -4.85 -1.10
CA THR A 38 -12.06 -5.98 -0.50
C THR A 38 -11.60 -7.31 -1.08
N GLN A 39 -11.36 -7.38 -2.40
CA GLN A 39 -10.98 -8.60 -3.13
C GLN A 39 -9.48 -8.70 -3.41
N HIS A 40 -8.63 -7.92 -2.73
CA HIS A 40 -7.21 -7.84 -3.02
C HIS A 40 -6.49 -9.20 -3.02
N ALA A 41 -6.89 -10.14 -2.16
CA ALA A 41 -6.26 -11.46 -2.04
C ALA A 41 -6.67 -12.44 -3.16
N ALA A 42 -7.80 -12.20 -3.84
CA ALA A 42 -8.24 -13.01 -4.96
C ALA A 42 -7.44 -12.70 -6.24
N PRO A 43 -7.36 -13.63 -7.21
CA PRO A 43 -6.73 -13.39 -8.51
C PRO A 43 -7.60 -12.48 -9.40
N ILE A 44 -7.78 -11.22 -8.99
CA ILE A 44 -8.55 -10.24 -9.75
C ILE A 44 -7.73 -9.64 -10.89
N ASP A 45 -8.35 -9.50 -12.05
CA ASP A 45 -7.75 -8.93 -13.25
C ASP A 45 -8.36 -7.57 -13.61
N LEU A 46 -7.87 -6.96 -14.70
CA LEU A 46 -8.36 -5.66 -15.16
C LEU A 46 -9.84 -5.71 -15.58
N GLN A 47 -10.30 -6.85 -16.10
CA GLN A 47 -11.66 -7.01 -16.56
C GLN A 47 -12.63 -7.00 -15.37
N ALA A 48 -12.36 -7.78 -14.33
CA ALA A 48 -13.16 -7.82 -13.11
C ALA A 48 -13.22 -6.43 -12.42
N MET A 49 -12.10 -5.70 -12.38
CA MET A 49 -12.07 -4.34 -11.84
C MET A 49 -12.93 -3.36 -12.66
N ALA A 50 -12.94 -3.50 -13.99
CA ALA A 50 -13.74 -2.65 -14.87
C ALA A 50 -15.24 -2.96 -14.74
N GLU A 51 -15.60 -4.24 -14.66
CA GLU A 51 -16.97 -4.70 -14.43
C GLU A 51 -17.54 -4.19 -13.11
N ALA A 52 -16.73 -4.18 -12.04
CA ALA A 52 -17.12 -3.59 -10.75
C ALA A 52 -17.44 -2.09 -10.84
N SER A 53 -16.90 -1.37 -11.83
CA SER A 53 -17.23 0.03 -12.12
C SER A 53 -18.31 0.22 -13.20
N CYS A 54 -18.82 -0.85 -13.81
CA CYS A 54 -19.73 -0.76 -14.96
C CYS A 54 -19.15 0.09 -16.11
N LEU A 55 -17.86 -0.06 -16.38
CA LEU A 55 -17.14 0.63 -17.46
C LEU A 55 -16.44 -0.38 -18.37
N SER A 56 -16.22 0.01 -19.63
CA SER A 56 -15.35 -0.78 -20.50
C SER A 56 -13.91 -0.77 -19.98
N ARG A 57 -13.17 -1.85 -20.23
CA ARG A 57 -11.78 -2.03 -19.75
C ARG A 57 -10.86 -0.86 -20.06
N PHE A 58 -10.94 -0.32 -21.29
CA PHE A 58 -10.10 0.80 -21.73
C PHE A 58 -10.51 2.13 -21.08
N HIS A 59 -11.81 2.40 -20.96
CA HIS A 59 -12.31 3.61 -20.32
C HIS A 59 -11.98 3.59 -18.82
N PHE A 60 -12.20 2.46 -18.15
CA PHE A 60 -11.83 2.25 -16.75
C PHE A 60 -10.33 2.50 -16.52
N LEU A 61 -9.44 1.85 -17.28
CA LEU A 61 -8.00 2.02 -17.12
C LEU A 61 -7.57 3.48 -17.24
N ARG A 62 -8.09 4.19 -18.25
CA ARG A 62 -7.79 5.61 -18.50
C ARG A 62 -8.28 6.47 -17.34
N MET A 63 -9.56 6.34 -16.98
CA MET A 63 -10.18 7.18 -15.96
C MET A 63 -9.65 6.90 -14.56
N PHE A 64 -9.42 5.63 -14.21
CA PHE A 64 -8.85 5.25 -12.92
C PHE A 64 -7.44 5.84 -12.75
N LYS A 65 -6.60 5.73 -13.78
CA LYS A 65 -5.25 6.34 -13.75
C LYS A 65 -5.30 7.86 -13.69
N LEU A 66 -6.24 8.48 -14.41
CA LEU A 66 -6.42 9.93 -14.39
C LEU A 66 -6.81 10.43 -13.00
N VAL A 67 -7.77 9.76 -12.35
CA VAL A 67 -8.33 10.19 -11.05
C VAL A 67 -7.42 9.84 -9.88
N PHE A 68 -6.84 8.62 -9.86
CA PHE A 68 -6.05 8.14 -8.71
C PHE A 68 -4.54 8.22 -8.91
N GLY A 69 -4.08 8.65 -10.09
CA GLY A 69 -2.65 8.77 -10.44
C GLY A 69 -1.92 7.43 -10.65
N LEU A 70 -2.60 6.29 -10.44
CA LEU A 70 -2.04 4.95 -10.53
C LEU A 70 -2.88 4.08 -11.47
N THR A 71 -2.26 3.15 -12.18
CA THR A 71 -3.06 2.14 -12.90
C THR A 71 -3.77 1.21 -11.89
N PRO A 72 -4.90 0.57 -12.26
CA PRO A 72 -5.61 -0.36 -11.39
C PRO A 72 -4.70 -1.47 -10.83
N HIS A 73 -3.84 -2.04 -11.68
CA HIS A 73 -2.86 -3.04 -11.25
C HIS A 73 -1.82 -2.47 -10.26
N GLN A 74 -1.31 -1.25 -10.49
CA GLN A 74 -0.40 -0.60 -9.53
C GLN A 74 -1.09 -0.33 -8.19
N TYR A 75 -2.37 0.05 -8.23
CA TYR A 75 -3.18 0.27 -7.04
C TYR A 75 -3.39 -1.04 -6.26
N LEU A 76 -3.80 -2.12 -6.93
CA LEU A 76 -3.92 -3.45 -6.34
C LEU A 76 -2.61 -3.91 -5.67
N MET A 77 -1.47 -3.72 -6.34
CA MET A 77 -0.16 -4.07 -5.77
C MET A 77 0.16 -3.26 -4.51
N ARG A 78 -0.19 -1.97 -4.50
CA ARG A 78 -0.01 -1.12 -3.32
C ARG A 78 -0.89 -1.59 -2.17
N VAL A 79 -2.16 -1.91 -2.43
CA VAL A 79 -3.07 -2.48 -1.42
C VAL A 79 -2.53 -3.79 -0.86
N ARG A 80 -2.10 -4.72 -1.72
CA ARG A 80 -1.52 -6.01 -1.28
C ARG A 80 -0.28 -5.82 -0.41
N VAL A 81 0.61 -4.90 -0.76
CA VAL A 81 1.79 -4.61 0.07
C VAL A 81 1.40 -3.99 1.40
N THR A 82 0.42 -3.09 1.43
CA THR A 82 -0.12 -2.54 2.69
C THR A 82 -0.71 -3.64 3.56
N LYS A 83 -1.52 -4.54 3.01
CA LYS A 83 -2.09 -5.67 3.75
C LYS A 83 -1.03 -6.65 4.23
N ALA A 84 0.02 -6.90 3.45
CA ALA A 84 1.12 -7.76 3.86
C ALA A 84 1.85 -7.19 5.07
N MET A 85 2.01 -5.87 5.16
CA MET A 85 2.56 -5.22 6.36
C MET A 85 1.68 -5.46 7.59
N GLU A 86 0.35 -5.37 7.45
CA GLU A 86 -0.59 -5.64 8.55
C GLU A 86 -0.44 -7.08 9.06
N PHE A 87 -0.31 -8.07 8.16
CA PHE A 87 -0.05 -9.46 8.54
C PHE A 87 1.30 -9.62 9.27
N MET A 88 2.35 -9.01 8.74
CA MET A 88 3.69 -9.05 9.33
C MET A 88 3.73 -8.40 10.72
N GLU A 89 3.00 -7.30 10.93
CA GLU A 89 2.89 -6.63 12.23
C GLU A 89 2.13 -7.47 13.27
N ARG A 90 1.24 -8.36 12.82
CA ARG A 90 0.55 -9.35 13.65
C ARG A 90 1.39 -10.61 13.93
N GLY A 91 2.61 -10.68 13.40
CA GLY A 91 3.55 -11.76 13.67
C GLY A 91 3.70 -12.79 12.55
N SER A 92 3.00 -12.64 11.42
CA SER A 92 3.20 -13.52 10.27
C SER A 92 4.61 -13.35 9.68
N SER A 93 5.17 -14.45 9.19
CA SER A 93 6.40 -14.45 8.41
C SER A 93 6.22 -13.70 7.08
N VAL A 94 7.35 -13.32 6.46
CA VAL A 94 7.36 -12.71 5.12
C VAL A 94 6.65 -13.60 4.09
N SER A 95 6.79 -14.91 4.24
CA SER A 95 6.23 -15.90 3.32
C SER A 95 4.71 -15.99 3.45
N GLU A 96 4.22 -16.16 4.67
CA GLU A 96 2.79 -16.20 4.98
C GLU A 96 2.10 -14.91 4.53
N ALA A 97 2.69 -13.74 4.81
CA ALA A 97 2.14 -12.46 4.41
C ALA A 97 2.05 -12.32 2.88
N CYS A 98 3.02 -12.85 2.12
CA CYS A 98 2.99 -12.85 0.66
C CYS A 98 1.80 -13.65 0.11
N TYR A 99 1.60 -14.86 0.61
CA TYR A 99 0.53 -15.73 0.15
C TYR A 99 -0.85 -15.27 0.64
N ALA A 100 -0.94 -14.75 1.87
CA ALA A 100 -2.18 -14.22 2.43
C ALA A 100 -2.76 -13.04 1.62
N VAL A 101 -1.92 -12.27 0.94
CA VAL A 101 -2.37 -11.16 0.06
C VAL A 101 -2.52 -11.57 -1.40
N GLY A 102 -2.47 -12.87 -1.72
CA GLY A 102 -2.69 -13.40 -3.06
C GLY A 102 -1.50 -13.22 -4.02
N LEU A 103 -0.28 -13.14 -3.50
CA LEU A 103 0.94 -13.12 -4.33
C LEU A 103 1.62 -14.49 -4.30
N GLU A 104 1.89 -15.03 -5.48
CA GLU A 104 2.45 -16.38 -5.63
C GLU A 104 3.98 -16.42 -5.52
N GLY A 105 4.65 -15.28 -5.79
CA GLY A 105 6.11 -15.22 -5.90
C GLY A 105 6.76 -14.33 -4.86
N LEU A 106 7.51 -14.94 -3.92
CA LEU A 106 8.26 -14.24 -2.87
C LEU A 106 9.29 -13.23 -3.41
N SER A 107 9.98 -13.57 -4.49
CA SER A 107 10.98 -12.70 -5.12
C SER A 107 10.33 -11.44 -5.72
N SER A 108 9.21 -11.62 -6.43
CA SER A 108 8.42 -10.54 -7.02
C SER A 108 7.80 -9.65 -5.94
N PHE A 109 7.27 -10.26 -4.88
CA PHE A 109 6.77 -9.56 -3.71
C PHE A 109 7.87 -8.72 -3.05
N SER A 110 9.03 -9.32 -2.75
CA SER A 110 10.13 -8.63 -2.07
C SER A 110 10.64 -7.42 -2.86
N ARG A 111 10.72 -7.53 -4.19
CA ARG A 111 11.09 -6.40 -5.06
C ARG A 111 10.04 -5.28 -5.02
N ARG A 112 8.76 -5.60 -5.14
CA ARG A 112 7.65 -4.63 -5.09
C ARG A 112 7.55 -3.98 -3.71
N PHE A 113 7.64 -4.76 -2.64
CA PHE A 113 7.66 -4.28 -1.26
C PHE A 113 8.81 -3.28 -1.07
N LYS A 114 10.03 -3.62 -1.47
CA LYS A 114 11.17 -2.69 -1.39
C LYS A 114 10.97 -1.42 -2.21
N GLN A 115 10.30 -1.51 -3.35
CA GLN A 115 9.98 -0.34 -4.17
C GLN A 115 9.03 0.63 -3.44
N TYR A 116 8.00 0.12 -2.77
CA TYR A 116 7.02 0.95 -2.06
C TYR A 116 7.51 1.42 -0.68
N ASN A 117 8.25 0.57 0.04
CA ASN A 117 8.63 0.80 1.44
C ASN A 117 10.10 1.20 1.64
N ARG A 118 10.89 1.26 0.56
CA ARG A 118 12.34 1.51 0.55
C ARG A 118 13.20 0.46 1.27
N LYS A 119 12.60 -0.47 2.02
CA LYS A 119 13.26 -1.55 2.75
C LYS A 119 12.74 -2.91 2.30
N ALA A 120 13.59 -3.93 2.34
CA ALA A 120 13.16 -5.30 2.08
C ALA A 120 12.19 -5.79 3.19
N PRO A 121 11.28 -6.73 2.90
CA PRO A 121 10.31 -7.23 3.89
C PRO A 121 10.98 -7.75 5.18
N SER A 122 12.06 -8.52 5.06
CA SER A 122 12.78 -9.08 6.22
C SER A 122 13.40 -8.00 7.11
N VAL A 123 13.97 -6.95 6.49
CA VAL A 123 14.54 -5.79 7.21
C VAL A 123 13.42 -5.03 7.91
N TYR A 124 12.31 -4.77 7.21
CA TYR A 124 11.13 -4.12 7.79
C TYR A 124 10.62 -4.89 9.02
N LEU A 125 10.47 -6.21 8.92
CA LEU A 125 10.00 -7.05 10.02
C LEU A 125 10.95 -7.00 11.23
N LYS A 126 12.27 -7.13 10.99
CA LYS A 126 13.28 -7.08 12.05
C LYS A 126 13.29 -5.72 12.76
N GLU A 127 13.16 -4.62 12.02
CA GLU A 127 13.06 -3.28 12.61
C GLU A 127 11.77 -3.12 13.44
N ARG A 128 10.64 -3.61 12.94
CA ARG A 128 9.36 -3.58 13.66
C ARG A 128 9.44 -4.39 14.95
N GLN A 129 9.97 -5.61 14.90
CA GLN A 129 10.18 -6.47 16.07
C GLN A 129 11.13 -5.82 17.09
N ARG A 130 12.26 -5.27 16.62
CA ARG A 130 13.20 -4.54 17.49
C ARG A 130 12.54 -3.34 18.15
N ARG A 131 11.76 -2.55 17.40
CA ARG A 131 11.03 -1.41 17.95
C ARG A 131 10.02 -1.85 19.00
N ARG A 132 9.29 -2.96 18.78
CA ARG A 132 8.33 -3.49 19.75
C ARG A 132 9.03 -3.92 21.04
N CYS A 133 10.11 -4.67 20.92
CA CYS A 133 10.94 -5.08 22.06
C CYS A 133 11.48 -3.88 22.85
N LEU A 134 11.97 -2.83 22.18
CA LEU A 134 12.44 -1.60 22.84
C LEU A 134 11.32 -0.86 23.58
N LEU A 135 10.12 -0.79 22.99
CA LEU A 135 8.95 -0.19 23.63
C LEU A 135 8.52 -0.97 24.88
N GLU A 136 8.56 -2.30 24.81
CA GLU A 136 8.24 -3.20 25.93
C GLU A 136 9.29 -3.10 27.05
N GLN A 137 10.58 -3.03 26.71
CA GLN A 137 11.68 -2.98 27.68
C GLN A 137 11.89 -1.60 28.32
N SER A 138 11.58 -0.52 27.61
CA SER A 138 11.84 0.85 28.08
C SER A 138 10.76 1.81 27.61
N PRO A 139 9.52 1.69 28.12
CA PRO A 139 8.38 2.46 27.64
C PRO A 139 8.59 3.97 27.84
N LEU A 140 9.22 4.38 28.94
CA LEU A 140 9.47 5.79 29.26
C LEU A 140 10.40 6.48 28.26
N ARG A 141 11.28 5.75 27.57
CA ARG A 141 12.17 6.31 26.52
C ARG A 141 11.39 6.91 25.33
N TYR A 142 10.13 6.52 25.16
CA TYR A 142 9.26 7.01 24.09
C TYR A 142 8.32 8.14 24.54
N VAL A 143 8.41 8.54 25.81
CA VAL A 143 7.69 9.69 26.36
C VAL A 143 8.61 10.91 26.31
N PRO A 144 8.14 12.09 25.85
CA PRO A 144 8.96 13.31 25.87
C PRO A 144 9.49 13.60 27.28
N GLY A 145 10.78 13.92 27.41
CA GLY A 145 11.43 14.11 28.71
C GLY A 145 10.79 15.19 29.58
N CYS A 146 10.30 16.29 28.99
CA CYS A 146 9.57 17.32 29.71
C CYS A 146 8.27 16.82 30.36
N PHE A 147 7.63 15.80 29.79
CA PHE A 147 6.45 15.18 30.37
C PHE A 147 6.85 14.30 31.57
N LEU A 148 7.91 13.51 31.44
CA LEU A 148 8.42 12.69 32.55
C LEU A 148 8.82 13.57 33.73
N GLN A 149 9.61 14.62 33.48
CA GLN A 149 10.07 15.57 34.48
C GLN A 149 8.90 16.29 35.18
N LYS A 150 7.86 16.67 34.43
CA LYS A 150 6.67 17.34 34.99
C LYS A 150 5.93 16.45 36.01
N TYR A 151 5.94 15.14 35.81
CA TYR A 151 5.23 14.18 36.66
C TYR A 151 6.16 13.36 37.58
N GLY A 152 7.46 13.66 37.62
CA GLY A 152 8.45 12.93 38.41
C GLY A 152 8.57 11.45 38.02
N LEU A 153 8.41 11.15 36.73
CA LEU A 153 8.48 9.79 36.17
C LEU A 153 9.84 9.52 35.47
N ASP A 154 10.77 10.45 35.57
CA ASP A 154 12.17 10.31 35.22
C ASP A 154 12.91 9.62 36.37
N GLU A 155 12.81 8.29 36.47
CA GLU A 155 13.61 7.55 37.47
C GLU A 155 15.12 7.69 37.19
N GLU A 156 15.90 7.75 38.29
CA GLU A 156 17.37 8.01 38.37
C GLU A 156 18.26 7.12 37.49
#